data_AF-A0A1I0K779-F1
#
_entry.id   AF-A0A1I0K779-F1
#
_cell.length_a   1.000
_cell.length_b   1.000
_cell.length_c   1.000
_cell.angle_alpha   90.00
_cell.angle_beta   90.00
_cell.angle_gamma   90.00
#
_symmetry.space_group_name_H-M   'P 1'
#
loop_
_entity.id
_entity.type
_entity.pdbx_description
1 polymer ?
#
loop_
_entity_poly.entity_id
_entity_poly.type
_entity_poly.pdbx_seq_one_letter_code
_entity_poly.pdbx_strand_id
1 'polypeptide(L)'
;MGSQEFLNICKAKVAAYFNEHCEKTDTVDITVNDVYVVWYCKTLQNHKALLSTTAADGMYYEMTFNGDKNQMYMDAYKKWQNVCFDM
;
A
#
# COMPACT_ATOMS: atom_id res chain seq x y z
N MET A 1 -12.79 -7.02 -11.10
CA MET A 1 -12.33 -5.85 -10.33
C MET A 1 -11.67 -4.85 -11.25
N GLY A 2 -12.18 -3.62 -11.24
CA GLY A 2 -11.59 -2.50 -11.98
C GLY A 2 -10.33 -1.95 -11.29
N SER A 3 -9.51 -1.18 -12.02
CA SER A 3 -8.27 -0.60 -11.47
C SER A 3 -8.55 0.40 -10.34
N GLN A 4 -9.49 1.33 -10.54
CA GLN A 4 -9.84 2.30 -9.51
C GLN A 4 -10.43 1.64 -8.26
N GLU A 5 -11.28 0.64 -8.46
CA GLU A 5 -11.86 -0.16 -7.39
C GLU A 5 -10.77 -0.85 -6.55
N PHE A 6 -9.83 -1.53 -7.21
CA PHE A 6 -8.68 -2.17 -6.54
C PHE A 6 -7.86 -1.16 -5.73
N LEU A 7 -7.51 -0.01 -6.31
CA LEU A 7 -6.71 1.01 -5.64
C LEU A 7 -7.43 1.62 -4.43
N ASN A 8 -8.75 1.85 -4.53
CA ASN A 8 -9.53 2.34 -3.40
C ASN A 8 -9.55 1.33 -2.24
N ILE A 9 -9.68 0.04 -2.54
CA ILE A 9 -9.61 -1.03 -1.54
C ILE A 9 -8.21 -1.07 -0.90
N CYS A 10 -7.15 -0.98 -1.70
CA CYS A 10 -5.77 -0.96 -1.21
C CYS A 10 -5.53 0.19 -0.24
N LYS A 11 -5.93 1.42 -0.60
CA LYS A 11 -5.78 2.59 0.28
C LYS A 11 -6.52 2.42 1.61
N ALA A 12 -7.75 1.92 1.57
CA ALA A 12 -8.54 1.66 2.78
C ALA A 12 -7.89 0.60 3.68
N LYS A 13 -7.36 -0.49 3.09
CA LYS A 13 -6.69 -1.56 3.83
C LYS A 13 -5.38 -1.10 4.46
N VAL A 14 -4.58 -0.31 3.74
CA VAL A 14 -3.33 0.26 4.25
C VAL A 14 -3.58 1.23 5.40
N ALA A 15 -4.55 2.15 5.27
CA ALA A 15 -4.89 3.07 6.35
C ALA A 15 -5.36 2.32 7.61
N ALA A 16 -6.24 1.32 7.45
CA ALA A 16 -6.69 0.51 8.57
C ALA A 16 -5.54 -0.28 9.22
N TYR A 17 -4.66 -0.88 8.41
CA TYR A 17 -3.50 -1.62 8.91
C TYR A 17 -2.56 -0.72 9.70
N PHE A 18 -2.24 0.47 9.19
CA PHE A 18 -1.41 1.45 9.89
C PHE A 18 -2.02 1.83 11.24
N ASN A 19 -3.30 2.22 11.28
CA ASN A 19 -3.93 2.64 12.53
C ASN A 19 -4.02 1.51 13.57
N GLU A 20 -4.13 0.25 13.14
CA GLU A 20 -4.11 -0.92 14.03
C GLU A 20 -2.70 -1.25 14.58
N HIS A 21 -1.65 -0.94 13.81
CA HIS A 21 -0.27 -1.33 14.13
C HIS A 21 0.62 -0.16 14.59
N CYS A 22 0.13 1.08 14.53
CA CYS A 22 0.88 2.23 15.02
C CYS A 22 1.07 2.13 16.54
N GLU A 23 2.26 2.53 17.04
CA GLU A 23 2.48 2.57 18.48
C GLU A 23 1.60 3.68 19.08
N LYS A 24 0.97 3.43 20.23
CA LYS A 24 -0.01 4.35 20.86
C LYS A 24 0.52 5.76 21.18
N THR A 25 1.83 5.99 21.05
CA THR A 25 2.46 7.30 21.14
C THR A 25 2.31 8.14 19.87
N ASP A 26 2.09 7.49 18.72
CA ASP A 26 1.80 8.14 17.45
C ASP A 26 0.33 8.59 17.49
N THR A 27 0.15 9.89 17.73
CA THR A 27 -1.17 10.54 17.89
C THR A 27 -1.91 10.73 16.55
N VAL A 28 -1.50 10.03 15.50
CA VAL A 28 -1.90 10.31 14.12
C VAL A 28 -2.58 9.08 13.52
N ASP A 29 -3.90 9.02 13.68
CA ASP A 29 -4.72 8.19 12.81
C ASP A 29 -4.64 8.76 11.39
N ILE A 30 -4.30 7.91 10.42
CA ILE A 30 -4.28 8.29 9.02
C ILE A 30 -5.60 7.91 8.33
N THR A 31 -5.90 8.61 7.25
CA THR A 31 -7.07 8.34 6.40
C THR A 31 -6.63 7.82 5.03
N VAL A 32 -7.58 7.43 4.18
CA VAL A 32 -7.29 7.04 2.79
C VAL A 32 -6.64 8.15 1.95
N ASN A 33 -6.81 9.41 2.36
CA ASN A 33 -6.20 10.56 1.70
C ASN A 33 -4.69 10.65 1.98
N ASP A 34 -4.26 10.06 3.08
CA ASP A 34 -2.87 9.99 3.52
C ASP A 34 -2.13 8.81 2.90
N VAL A 35 -2.82 7.97 2.13
CA VAL A 35 -2.24 6.83 1.41
C VAL A 35 -2.11 7.17 -0.07
N TYR A 36 -0.88 7.08 -0.59
CA TYR A 36 -0.57 7.31 -1.99
C TYR A 36 -0.02 6.05 -2.67
N VAL A 37 -0.26 5.98 -3.98
CA VAL A 37 0.20 4.88 -4.83
C VAL A 37 1.57 5.24 -5.38
N VAL A 38 2.56 4.42 -5.09
CA VAL A 38 3.94 4.56 -5.57
C VAL A 38 4.07 3.92 -6.96
N TRP A 39 3.49 2.73 -7.11
CA TRP A 39 3.47 2.00 -8.37
C TRP A 39 2.22 1.14 -8.48
N TYR A 40 1.73 0.93 -9.69
CA TYR A 40 0.60 0.07 -9.96
C TYR A 40 0.76 -0.63 -11.30
N CYS A 41 0.37 -1.91 -11.36
CA CYS A 41 0.20 -2.63 -12.60
C CYS A 41 -1.01 -3.57 -12.54
N LYS A 42 -1.51 -3.90 -13.74
CA LYS A 42 -2.57 -4.87 -13.96
C LYS A 42 -2.18 -5.78 -15.11
N THR A 43 -2.30 -7.07 -14.90
CA THR A 43 -2.10 -8.09 -15.93
C THR A 43 -3.26 -9.07 -15.86
N LEU A 44 -4.09 -9.11 -16.91
CA LEU A 44 -5.32 -9.90 -16.97
C LEU A 44 -6.25 -9.58 -15.76
N GLN A 45 -6.66 -10.58 -14.99
CA GLN A 45 -7.46 -10.42 -13.76
C GLN A 45 -6.63 -10.04 -12.51
N ASN A 46 -5.31 -9.99 -12.59
CA ASN A 46 -4.44 -9.75 -11.45
C ASN A 46 -4.05 -8.28 -11.33
N HIS A 47 -3.94 -7.81 -10.09
CA HIS A 47 -3.50 -6.45 -9.78
C HIS A 47 -2.37 -6.47 -8.77
N LYS A 48 -1.44 -5.53 -8.91
CA LYS A 48 -0.39 -5.30 -7.92
C LYS A 48 -0.17 -3.81 -7.74
N ALA A 49 -0.13 -3.35 -6.50
CA ALA A 49 0.16 -1.96 -6.16
C ALA A 49 1.20 -1.89 -5.04
N LEU A 50 2.13 -0.96 -5.17
CA LEU A 50 3.00 -0.51 -4.08
C LEU A 50 2.44 0.81 -3.57
N LEU A 51 2.19 0.91 -2.27
CA LEU A 51 1.65 2.07 -1.60
C LEU A 51 2.55 2.52 -0.46
N SER A 52 2.39 3.76 -0.04
CA SER A 52 3.02 4.32 1.16
C SER A 52 2.10 5.36 1.76
N THR A 53 2.44 5.84 2.95
CA THR A 53 1.66 6.79 3.73
C THR A 53 2.43 8.10 3.88
N THR A 54 1.73 9.16 4.25
CA THR A 54 2.35 10.44 4.63
C THR A 54 3.03 10.39 6.00
N ALA A 55 2.85 9.30 6.75
CA ALA A 55 3.53 9.09 8.02
C ALA A 55 5.05 9.00 7.80
N ALA A 56 5.82 9.58 8.73
CA ALA A 56 7.28 9.56 8.69
C ALA A 56 7.86 8.24 9.19
N ASP A 57 7.19 7.12 8.90
CA ASP A 57 7.59 5.77 9.30
C ASP A 57 8.43 5.08 8.22
N GLY A 58 8.52 5.62 7.00
CA GLY A 58 9.25 5.00 5.91
C GLY A 58 8.72 3.62 5.51
N MET A 59 7.43 3.35 5.67
CA MET A 59 6.82 2.07 5.31
C MET A 59 6.35 2.03 3.85
N TYR A 60 6.51 0.86 3.23
CA TYR A 60 5.90 0.48 1.96
C TYR A 60 4.97 -0.71 2.16
N TYR A 61 3.86 -0.69 1.43
CA TYR A 61 2.84 -1.73 1.45
C TYR A 61 2.63 -2.25 0.04
N GLU A 62 2.89 -3.54 -0.17
CA GLU A 62 2.62 -4.20 -1.44
C GLU A 62 1.28 -4.93 -1.35
N MET A 63 0.33 -4.54 -2.19
CA MET A 63 -0.98 -5.16 -2.31
C MET A 63 -1.01 -6.00 -3.58
N THR A 64 -1.30 -7.30 -3.43
CA THR A 64 -1.41 -8.23 -4.56
C THR A 64 -2.80 -8.84 -4.59
N PHE A 65 -3.51 -8.71 -5.70
CA PHE A 65 -4.80 -9.36 -5.91
C PHE A 65 -4.70 -10.43 -7.00
N ASN A 66 -4.98 -11.67 -6.61
CA ASN A 66 -5.15 -12.81 -7.49
C ASN A 66 -6.61 -12.88 -7.94
N GLY A 67 -6.87 -12.54 -9.19
CA GLY A 67 -8.21 -12.50 -9.74
C GLY A 67 -8.83 -13.87 -10.02
N ASP A 68 -7.99 -14.90 -10.25
CA ASP A 68 -8.47 -16.28 -10.46
C ASP A 68 -9.03 -16.89 -9.18
N LYS A 69 -8.37 -16.58 -8.05
CA LYS A 69 -8.75 -17.11 -6.73
C LYS A 69 -9.58 -16.13 -5.91
N ASN A 70 -9.76 -14.90 -6.40
CA ASN A 70 -10.38 -13.80 -5.66
C ASN A 70 -9.74 -13.58 -4.28
N GLN A 71 -8.41 -13.54 -4.22
CA GLN A 71 -7.63 -13.42 -2.99
C GLN A 71 -6.77 -12.16 -3.01
N MET A 72 -6.68 -11.48 -1.88
CA MET A 72 -5.84 -10.30 -1.70
C MET A 72 -4.80 -10.57 -0.61
N TYR A 73 -3.58 -10.15 -0.88
CA TYR A 73 -2.42 -10.28 -0.01
C TYR A 73 -1.82 -8.91 0.23
N MET A 74 -1.25 -8.72 1.41
CA MET A 74 -0.53 -7.53 1.78
C MET A 74 0.82 -7.93 2.39
N ASP A 75 1.88 -7.34 1.87
CA ASP A 75 3.21 -7.38 2.45
C ASP A 75 3.59 -5.98 2.92
N ALA A 76 4.17 -5.87 4.12
CA ALA A 76 4.61 -4.61 4.70
C ALA A 76 6.13 -4.59 4.86
N TYR A 77 6.77 -3.54 4.35
CA TYR A 77 8.23 -3.39 4.30
C TYR A 77 8.66 -2.05 4.89
N LYS A 78 9.81 -2.02 5.57
CA LYS A 78 10.48 -0.78 5.96
C LYS A 78 11.47 -0.38 4.86
N LYS A 79 11.34 0.82 4.31
CA LYS A 79 12.30 1.39 3.37
C LYS A 79 13.60 1.71 4.11
N TRP A 80 14.70 1.09 3.70
CA TRP A 80 16.03 1.31 4.29
C TRP A 80 16.77 2.50 3.68
N GLN A 81 16.84 2.55 2.35
CA GLN A 81 17.53 3.63 1.63
C GLN A 81 16.98 3.78 0.22
N ASN A 82 17.27 4.92 -0.41
CA ASN A 82 17.06 5.14 -1.84
C ASN A 82 18.39 5.57 -2.44
N VAL A 83 18.90 4.80 -3.40
CA VAL A 83 20.17 5.06 -4.07
C VAL A 83 19.87 5.35 -5.53
N CYS A 84 20.37 6.48 -6.04
CA CYS A 84 20.29 6.84 -7.44
C CYS A 84 21.50 6.27 -8.19
N PHE A 85 21.29 5.75 -9.40
CA PHE A 85 22.35 5.28 -10.29
C PHE A 85 22.23 5.99 -11.63
N ASP A 86 23.35 6.47 -12.17
CA ASP A 86 23.42 6.99 -13.54
C ASP A 86 23.46 5.81 -14.53
N MET A 87 22.78 5.95 -15.68
CA MET A 87 22.62 4.92 -16.72
C MET A 87 23.03 5.45 -18.09
#